data_AF-A0A970I1Z2-F1
#
_entry.id   AF-A0A970I1Z2-F1
#
_cell.length_a   1.000
_cell.length_b   1.000
_cell.length_c   1.000
_cell.angle_alpha   90.00
_cell.angle_beta   90.00
_cell.angle_gamma   90.00
#
_symmetry.space_group_name_H-M   'P 1'
#
loop_
_entity.id
_entity.type
_entity.pdbx_description
1 polymer ?
#
loop_
_entity_poly.entity_id
_entity_poly.type
_entity_poly.pdbx_seq_one_letter_code
_entity_poly.pdbx_strand_id
1 'polypeptide(L)'
;VSAVRGATGWPLLHRAQYSKAYLYVLTIPDNFSDLYQYPPEVLNRIRSVASQGMNIRLEGPSMVSLFCYDNGTFILNSFLDKEVTVRVVIGQQTNILEDLLSGETVSGKASPVFSFRSRPAEPEHNFEVTVRPHSYRVFRMKDAK
;
A
#
# COMPACT_ATOMS: atom_id res chain seq x y z
N VAL A 1 -9.94 11.84 20.34
CA VAL A 1 -9.09 12.97 20.79
C VAL A 1 -7.74 12.85 20.10
N SER A 2 -7.38 13.78 19.22
CA SER A 2 -5.97 14.00 18.87
C SER A 2 -5.65 15.41 19.36
N ALA A 3 -5.10 15.48 20.57
CA ALA A 3 -4.61 16.71 21.15
C ALA A 3 -3.09 16.69 21.03
N VAL A 4 -2.57 17.19 19.91
CA VAL A 4 -1.16 17.58 19.86
C VAL A 4 -1.10 18.97 20.47
N ARG A 5 -0.47 19.09 21.64
CA ARG A 5 -0.26 20.36 22.32
C ARG A 5 0.93 21.07 21.64
N GLY A 6 0.63 21.94 20.68
CA GLY A 6 1.58 22.79 19.96
C GLY A 6 0.84 23.67 18.96
N ALA A 7 1.31 24.91 18.72
CA ALA A 7 0.58 25.95 17.98
C ALA A 7 0.34 25.64 16.49
N THR A 8 0.92 24.58 15.93
CA THR A 8 0.82 24.24 14.51
C THR A 8 0.87 22.72 14.31
N GLY A 9 -0.28 22.08 14.42
CA GLY A 9 -0.46 20.66 14.10
C GLY A 9 -1.77 20.45 13.35
N TRP A 10 -1.81 20.84 12.08
CA TRP A 10 -2.97 20.54 11.23
C TRP A 10 -2.95 19.04 10.90
N PRO A 11 -4.01 18.28 11.22
CA PRO A 11 -4.04 16.86 10.93
C PRO A 11 -4.10 16.64 9.42
N LEU A 12 -3.21 15.79 8.90
CA LEU A 12 -3.28 15.37 7.49
C LEU A 12 -4.39 14.34 7.28
N LEU A 13 -4.49 13.35 8.16
CA LEU A 13 -5.50 12.30 8.11
C LEU A 13 -6.20 12.16 9.47
N HIS A 14 -7.49 12.47 9.50
CA HIS A 14 -8.33 12.31 10.68
C HIS A 14 -9.26 11.10 10.55
N ARG A 15 -9.53 10.43 11.67
CA ARG A 15 -10.49 9.32 11.76
C ARG A 15 -11.43 9.56 12.93
N ALA A 16 -12.73 9.57 12.65
CA ALA A 16 -13.79 9.62 13.66
C ALA A 16 -14.71 8.39 13.53
N GLN A 17 -15.19 7.85 14.65
CA GLN A 17 -16.23 6.82 14.60
C GLN A 17 -17.58 7.49 14.36
N TYR A 18 -18.33 6.96 13.41
CA TYR A 18 -19.68 7.42 13.08
C TYR A 18 -20.63 6.22 13.07
N SER A 19 -21.32 6.00 14.20
CA SER A 19 -22.14 4.81 14.44
C SER A 19 -21.33 3.50 14.28
N LYS A 20 -21.71 2.64 13.33
CA LYS A 20 -21.06 1.36 13.02
C LYS A 20 -19.88 1.48 12.04
N ALA A 21 -19.56 2.68 11.57
CA ALA A 21 -18.52 2.93 10.57
C ALA A 21 -17.50 3.99 11.03
N TYR A 22 -16.54 4.31 10.16
CA TYR A 22 -15.55 5.37 10.37
C TYR A 22 -15.66 6.43 9.28
N LEU A 23 -15.63 7.70 9.69
CA LEU A 23 -15.44 8.85 8.83
C LEU A 23 -13.94 9.20 8.79
N TYR A 24 -13.39 9.29 7.59
CA TYR A 24 -12.01 9.74 7.36
C TYR A 24 -12.01 11.11 6.68
N VAL A 25 -11.16 12.01 7.16
CA VAL A 25 -10.94 13.33 6.54
C VAL A 25 -9.47 13.42 6.17
N LEU A 26 -9.18 13.57 4.88
CA LEU A 26 -7.85 13.78 4.34
C LEU A 26 -7.73 15.24 3.91
N THR A 27 -6.78 15.96 4.47
CA THR A 27 -6.48 17.34 4.09
C THR A 27 -5.68 17.32 2.79
N ILE A 28 -6.21 17.96 1.75
CA ILE A 28 -5.58 18.03 0.41
C ILE A 28 -4.98 19.43 0.23
N PRO A 29 -3.71 19.56 -0.19
CA PRO A 29 -3.10 20.85 -0.54
C PRO A 29 -3.79 21.48 -1.75
N ASP A 30 -3.71 22.81 -1.86
CA ASP A 30 -4.26 23.55 -3.02
C ASP A 30 -3.60 23.10 -4.35
N ASN A 31 -2.32 22.74 -4.32
CA ASN A 31 -1.60 22.14 -5.44
C ASN A 31 -1.49 20.62 -5.27
N PHE A 32 -2.17 19.86 -6.15
CA PHE A 32 -2.11 18.40 -6.14
C PHE A 32 -0.69 17.83 -6.30
N SER A 33 0.22 18.56 -6.94
CA SER A 33 1.61 18.12 -7.12
C SER A 33 2.34 17.93 -5.79
N ASP A 34 1.92 18.62 -4.74
CA ASP A 34 2.55 18.56 -3.42
C ASP A 34 2.32 17.19 -2.75
N LEU A 35 1.29 16.44 -3.16
CA LEU A 35 1.07 15.07 -2.72
C LEU A 35 2.24 14.15 -3.10
N TYR A 36 2.94 14.45 -4.20
CA TYR A 36 4.11 13.67 -4.62
C TYR A 36 5.35 13.93 -3.74
N GLN A 37 5.34 14.98 -2.93
CA GLN A 37 6.43 15.30 -2.00
C GLN A 37 6.26 14.62 -0.64
N TYR A 38 5.13 13.93 -0.41
CA TYR A 38 4.90 13.26 0.87
C TYR A 38 5.93 12.14 1.12
N PRO A 39 6.44 12.04 2.36
CA PRO A 39 7.31 10.93 2.74
C PRO A 39 6.62 9.58 2.56
N PRO A 40 7.37 8.51 2.21
CA PRO A 40 6.81 7.17 2.03
C PRO A 40 5.98 6.70 3.23
N GLU A 41 6.41 7.02 4.46
CA GLU A 41 5.69 6.63 5.69
C GLU A 41 4.28 7.22 5.78
N VAL A 42 4.13 8.48 5.37
CA VAL A 42 2.83 9.18 5.34
C VAL A 42 1.95 8.58 4.24
N LEU A 43 2.51 8.35 3.06
CA LEU A 43 1.79 7.73 1.95
C LEU A 43 1.34 6.31 2.28
N ASN A 44 2.18 5.52 2.94
CA ASN A 44 1.85 4.16 3.39
C ASN A 44 0.67 4.18 4.38
N ARG A 45 0.61 5.21 5.25
CA ARG A 45 -0.53 5.39 6.14
C ARG A 45 -1.81 5.76 5.40
N ILE A 46 -1.74 6.65 4.41
CA ILE A 46 -2.90 7.02 3.59
C ILE A 46 -3.38 5.80 2.79
N ARG A 47 -2.45 5.09 2.12
CA ARG A 47 -2.73 3.88 1.34
C ARG A 47 -3.33 2.76 2.20
N SER A 48 -2.85 2.55 3.42
CA SER A 48 -3.42 1.53 4.32
C SER A 48 -4.86 1.83 4.76
N VAL A 49 -5.25 3.11 4.83
CA VAL A 49 -6.64 3.49 5.07
C VAL A 49 -7.48 3.37 3.80
N ALA A 50 -6.96 3.82 2.66
CA ALA A 50 -7.67 3.76 1.38
C ALA A 50 -7.89 2.33 0.85
N SER A 51 -6.98 1.41 1.18
CA SER A 51 -7.05 -0.01 0.79
C SER A 51 -7.76 -0.90 1.82
N GLN A 52 -8.44 -0.33 2.83
CA GLN A 52 -9.21 -1.13 3.78
C GLN A 52 -10.28 -1.96 3.06
N GLY A 53 -10.21 -3.28 3.19
CA GLY A 53 -11.11 -4.22 2.50
C GLY A 53 -10.59 -4.73 1.15
N MET A 54 -9.44 -4.22 0.69
CA MET A 54 -8.69 -4.83 -0.42
C MET A 54 -7.63 -5.79 0.14
N ASN A 55 -7.36 -6.87 -0.59
CA ASN A 55 -6.36 -7.86 -0.17
C ASN A 55 -4.92 -7.46 -0.49
N ILE A 56 -4.72 -6.37 -1.23
CA ILE A 56 -3.41 -5.92 -1.73
C ILE A 56 -3.19 -4.47 -1.34
N ARG A 57 -2.00 -4.16 -0.82
CA ARG A 57 -1.57 -2.81 -0.45
C ARG A 57 -0.17 -2.52 -0.99
N LEU A 58 0.03 -1.29 -1.47
CA LEU A 58 1.33 -0.78 -1.89
C LEU A 58 1.99 0.03 -0.78
N GLU A 59 3.24 -0.29 -0.48
CA GLU A 59 4.12 0.46 0.39
C GLU A 59 5.37 0.91 -0.37
N GLY A 60 5.67 2.21 -0.37
CA GLY A 60 6.76 2.76 -1.17
C GLY A 60 6.66 4.28 -1.37
N PRO A 61 7.55 4.87 -2.17
CA PRO A 61 7.54 6.30 -2.44
C PRO A 61 6.31 6.74 -3.24
N SER A 62 6.20 8.05 -3.47
CA SER A 62 5.25 8.63 -4.40
C SER A 62 5.55 8.19 -5.84
N MET A 63 4.63 8.51 -6.77
CA MET A 63 4.78 8.22 -8.20
C MET A 63 4.90 6.74 -8.57
N VAL A 64 4.45 5.85 -7.66
CA VAL A 64 4.21 4.43 -7.96
C VAL A 64 2.74 4.13 -7.74
N SER A 65 2.10 3.51 -8.73
CA SER A 65 0.68 3.19 -8.73
C SER A 65 0.45 1.68 -8.77
N LEU A 66 -0.61 1.26 -8.07
CA LEU A 66 -1.09 -0.11 -8.02
C LEU A 66 -2.47 -0.18 -8.66
N PHE A 67 -2.63 -1.04 -9.65
CA PHE A 67 -3.91 -1.32 -10.32
C PHE A 67 -4.31 -2.76 -10.03
N CYS A 68 -5.38 -2.97 -9.28
CA CYS A 68 -5.88 -4.30 -8.92
C CYS A 68 -7.01 -4.73 -9.85
N TYR A 69 -7.05 -6.02 -10.19
CA TYR A 69 -8.11 -6.65 -10.96
C TYR A 69 -8.78 -7.77 -10.16
N ASP A 70 -9.98 -8.15 -10.58
CA ASP A 70 -10.80 -9.21 -9.96
C ASP A 70 -10.32 -10.63 -10.28
N ASN A 71 -9.57 -10.80 -11.37
CA ASN A 71 -9.01 -12.09 -11.82
C ASN A 71 -7.73 -12.51 -11.08
N GLY A 72 -7.44 -11.92 -9.91
CA GLY A 72 -6.25 -12.22 -9.13
C GLY A 72 -4.94 -11.70 -9.73
N THR A 73 -5.02 -10.72 -10.64
CA THR A 73 -3.85 -10.01 -11.18
C THR A 73 -3.80 -8.56 -10.74
N PHE A 74 -2.61 -7.98 -10.76
CA PHE A 74 -2.41 -6.56 -10.52
C PHE A 74 -1.22 -6.03 -11.32
N ILE A 75 -1.23 -4.72 -11.56
CA ILE A 75 -0.16 -4.01 -12.25
C ILE A 75 0.48 -3.04 -11.27
N LEU A 76 1.80 -3.09 -11.21
CA LEU A 76 2.61 -2.04 -10.59
C LEU A 76 3.20 -1.18 -11.69
N ASN A 77 2.95 0.13 -11.64
CA ASN A 77 3.50 1.09 -12.58
C ASN A 77 4.33 2.14 -11.85
N SER A 78 5.57 2.34 -12.30
CA SER A 78 6.47 3.38 -11.81
C SER A 78 6.49 4.55 -12.79
N PHE A 79 6.17 5.75 -12.30
CA PHE A 79 6.31 7.00 -13.06
C PHE A 79 7.64 7.71 -12.75
N LEU A 80 8.47 7.13 -11.87
CA LEU A 80 9.79 7.67 -11.55
C LEU A 80 10.77 7.47 -12.71
N ASP A 81 11.73 8.38 -12.79
CA ASP A 81 12.88 8.38 -13.70
C ASP A 81 14.02 7.44 -13.23
N LYS A 82 13.90 6.91 -12.02
CA LYS A 82 14.86 5.98 -11.40
C LYS A 82 14.21 4.65 -11.02
N GLU A 83 15.05 3.63 -10.92
CA GLU A 83 14.64 2.33 -10.43
C GLU A 83 14.20 2.43 -8.96
N VAL A 84 13.11 1.74 -8.64
CA VAL A 84 12.50 1.78 -7.31
C VAL A 84 12.13 0.39 -6.84
N THR A 85 12.52 0.07 -5.62
CA THR A 85 12.02 -1.12 -4.91
C THR A 85 10.83 -0.72 -4.05
N VAL A 86 9.69 -1.35 -4.30
CA VAL A 86 8.46 -1.18 -3.53
C VAL A 86 8.10 -2.46 -2.82
N ARG A 87 7.33 -2.33 -1.75
CA ARG A 87 6.78 -3.47 -1.02
C ARG A 87 5.31 -3.61 -1.35
N VAL A 88 4.93 -4.78 -1.84
CA VAL A 88 3.53 -5.18 -1.99
C VAL A 88 3.17 -6.05 -0.80
N VAL A 89 2.11 -5.67 -0.10
CA VAL A 89 1.60 -6.42 1.05
C VAL A 89 0.30 -7.09 0.64
N ILE A 90 0.23 -8.41 0.81
CA ILE A 90 -0.93 -9.23 0.43
C ILE A 90 -1.45 -9.97 1.65
N GLY A 91 -2.75 -9.86 1.94
CA GLY A 91 -3.39 -10.44 3.12
C GLY A 91 -3.80 -11.92 3.01
N GLN A 92 -3.62 -12.54 1.83
CA GLN A 92 -3.94 -13.96 1.62
C GLN A 92 -2.71 -14.88 1.76
N GLN A 93 -2.95 -16.19 1.86
CA GLN A 93 -1.93 -17.26 1.86
C GLN A 93 -1.26 -17.45 0.48
N THR A 94 -1.09 -16.38 -0.28
CA THR A 94 -0.32 -16.41 -1.53
C THR A 94 1.14 -16.18 -1.18
N ASN A 95 1.98 -17.20 -1.39
CA ASN A 95 3.42 -17.10 -1.11
C ASN A 95 4.22 -16.69 -2.34
N ILE A 96 3.61 -16.79 -3.53
CA ILE A 96 4.31 -16.65 -4.81
C ILE A 96 3.54 -15.67 -5.71
N LEU A 97 4.27 -14.68 -6.22
CA LEU A 97 3.83 -13.83 -7.31
C LEU A 97 4.54 -14.26 -8.60
N GLU A 98 3.78 -14.39 -9.68
CA GLU A 98 4.31 -14.65 -11.02
C GLU A 98 4.24 -13.36 -11.84
N ASP A 99 5.37 -12.91 -12.37
CA ASP A 99 5.41 -11.84 -13.37
C ASP A 99 4.95 -12.41 -14.71
N LEU A 100 3.85 -11.88 -15.24
CA LEU A 100 3.26 -12.35 -16.49
C LEU A 100 4.05 -11.92 -17.73
N LEU A 101 4.92 -10.92 -17.62
CA LEU A 101 5.74 -10.44 -18.74
C LEU A 101 7.08 -11.17 -18.82
N SER A 102 7.76 -11.35 -17.68
CA SER A 102 9.08 -12.02 -17.65
C SER A 102 9.00 -13.52 -17.35
N GLY A 103 7.91 -14.01 -16.76
CA GLY A 103 7.80 -15.38 -16.26
C GLY A 103 8.56 -15.62 -14.95
N GLU A 104 9.15 -14.58 -14.36
CA GLU A 104 9.86 -14.67 -13.08
C GLU A 104 8.88 -14.87 -11.92
N THR A 105 9.31 -15.61 -10.90
CA THR A 105 8.53 -15.77 -9.67
C THR A 105 9.20 -15.02 -8.52
N VAL A 106 8.40 -14.27 -7.76
CA VAL A 106 8.83 -13.51 -6.57
C VAL A 106 8.22 -14.18 -5.35
N SER A 107 9.07 -14.60 -4.42
CA SER A 107 8.64 -15.21 -3.16
C SER A 107 8.43 -14.15 -2.07
N GLY A 108 7.31 -14.26 -1.36
CA GLY A 108 6.95 -13.36 -0.27
C GLY A 108 7.61 -13.75 1.04
N LYS A 109 8.00 -12.75 1.84
CA LYS A 109 8.40 -12.96 3.23
C LYS A 109 7.18 -12.75 4.12
N ALA A 110 6.85 -13.74 4.96
CA ALA A 110 5.80 -13.57 5.96
C ALA A 110 6.18 -12.44 6.93
N SER A 111 5.28 -11.47 7.13
CA SER A 111 5.50 -10.38 8.06
C SER A 111 4.70 -10.62 9.34
N PRO A 112 5.33 -10.55 10.53
CA PRO A 112 4.58 -10.57 11.77
C PRO A 112 3.79 -9.27 11.88
N VAL A 113 2.48 -9.35 11.73
CA VAL A 113 1.59 -8.21 11.94
C VAL A 113 1.57 -7.90 13.44
N PHE A 114 2.04 -6.70 13.80
CA PHE A 114 1.93 -6.21 15.18
C PHE A 114 0.46 -5.92 15.51
N SER A 115 -0.17 -6.84 16.25
CA SER A 115 -1.52 -6.70 16.75
C SER A 115 -1.60 -5.62 17.81
N PHE A 116 -1.94 -4.38 17.41
CA PHE A 116 -2.35 -3.34 18.34
C PHE A 116 -3.88 -3.36 18.50
N ARG A 117 -4.34 -3.91 19.63
CA ARG A 117 -5.73 -4.24 19.99
C ARG A 117 -6.25 -5.51 19.32
N SER A 118 -7.09 -6.23 20.06
CA SER A 118 -7.64 -7.59 19.87
C SER A 118 -8.34 -7.90 18.54
N ARG A 119 -7.76 -7.55 17.39
CA ARG A 119 -8.11 -8.13 16.09
C ARG A 119 -7.16 -9.30 15.81
N PRO A 120 -7.68 -10.47 15.40
CA PRO A 120 -6.82 -11.50 14.83
C PRO A 120 -6.09 -10.89 13.64
N ALA A 121 -4.77 -10.92 13.68
CA ALA A 121 -3.94 -10.53 12.57
C ALA A 121 -3.97 -11.65 11.53
N GLU A 122 -4.54 -11.38 10.37
CA GLU A 122 -4.36 -12.26 9.22
C GLU A 122 -2.88 -12.20 8.78
N PRO A 123 -2.27 -13.34 8.42
CA PRO A 123 -0.88 -13.36 7.99
C PRO A 123 -0.71 -12.54 6.70
N GLU A 124 -0.03 -11.40 6.78
CA GLU A 124 0.35 -10.59 5.63
C GLU A 124 1.69 -11.11 5.04
N HIS A 125 1.73 -11.27 3.71
CA HIS A 125 2.94 -11.57 2.97
C HIS A 125 3.49 -10.31 2.31
N ASN A 126 4.78 -10.04 2.55
CA ASN A 126 5.48 -8.90 1.98
C ASN A 126 6.33 -9.34 0.80
N PHE A 127 6.09 -8.74 -0.35
CA PHE A 127 6.86 -8.95 -1.58
C PHE A 127 7.66 -7.69 -1.88
N GLU A 128 8.98 -7.83 -1.95
CA GLU A 128 9.86 -6.75 -2.41
C GLU A 128 9.98 -6.86 -3.93
N VAL A 129 9.46 -5.85 -4.63
CA VAL A 129 9.41 -5.81 -6.09
C VAL A 129 10.17 -4.59 -6.58
N THR A 130 11.17 -4.83 -7.43
CA THR A 130 11.88 -3.75 -8.11
C THR A 130 11.23 -3.47 -9.48
N VAL A 131 10.97 -2.19 -9.73
CA VAL A 131 10.36 -1.68 -10.97
C VAL A 131 11.31 -0.67 -11.60
N ARG A 132 11.57 -0.81 -12.90
CA ARG A 132 12.44 0.09 -13.68
C ARG A 132 11.78 1.47 -13.86
N PRO A 133 12.56 2.50 -14.23
CA PRO A 133 12.02 3.81 -14.58
C PRO A 133 10.93 3.75 -15.65
N HIS A 134 9.88 4.56 -15.52
CA HIS A 134 8.80 4.70 -16.51
C HIS A 134 8.25 3.38 -17.06
N SER A 135 8.20 2.35 -16.21
CA SER A 135 7.86 0.99 -16.61
C SER A 135 6.82 0.40 -15.67
N TYR A 136 6.17 -0.65 -16.17
CA TYR A 136 5.21 -1.42 -15.40
C TYR A 136 5.58 -2.89 -15.36
N ARG A 137 5.11 -3.58 -14.32
CA ARG A 137 5.17 -5.03 -14.16
C ARG A 137 3.78 -5.55 -13.88
N VAL A 138 3.47 -6.73 -14.41
CA VAL A 138 2.16 -7.36 -14.27
C VAL A 138 2.33 -8.63 -13.47
N PHE A 139 1.62 -8.73 -12.35
CA PHE A 139 1.72 -9.88 -11.46
C PHE A 139 0.42 -10.65 -11.40
N ARG A 140 0.53 -11.97 -11.29
CA ARG A 140 -0.55 -12.87 -10.91
C ARG A 140 -0.24 -13.50 -9.56
N MET A 141 -1.24 -13.50 -8.68
CA MET A 141 -1.17 -14.22 -7.42
C MET A 141 -1.36 -15.71 -7.69
N LYS A 142 -0.44 -16.54 -7.20
CA LYS A 142 -0.57 -18.01 -7.22
C LYS A 142 -0.68 -18.53 -5.79
N ASP A 143 -1.67 -19.38 -5.56
CA ASP A 143 -1.78 -20.12 -4.31
C ASP A 143 -0.66 -21.16 -4.23
N ALA A 144 -0.07 -21.31 -3.04
CA ALA A 144 0.80 -22.44 -2.77
C ALA A 144 -0.07 -23.71 -2.74
N LYS A 145 0.21 -24.63 -3.65
CA LYS A 145 -0.48 -25.92 -3.77
C LYS A 145 -0.15 -26.85 -2.60
#